data_AF-A0A415QRB1-F1
#
_entry.id   AF-A0A415QRB1-F1
#
_cell.length_a   1.000
_cell.length_b   1.000
_cell.length_c   1.000
_cell.angle_alpha   90.00
_cell.angle_beta   90.00
_cell.angle_gamma   90.00
#
_symmetry.space_group_name_H-M   'P 1'
#
loop_
_entity.id
_entity.type
_entity.pdbx_description
1 polymer ?
#
loop_
_entity_poly.entity_id
_entity_poly.type
_entity_poly.pdbx_seq_one_letter_code
_entity_poly.pdbx_strand_id
1 'polypeptide(L)'
;MKRNIYFYMILLSWLLCAVACYDEKELSPSGIISSYLVPQGEHDYDDVIVEYYNKYGSCLLYKFTDKDTYWTPSGWMNGVLGVDGTNGYLVTPADEKYVGEQLDVIEKLWFSSYSDEFLKEFLPVKIMLCSEIDSVYVTWDFSVTPVQMKYLGQEVQSWYNYDNICVSYGNIAVTQMTKEDSLAFRSRINRTFVESMIGRGKTAPTKEFGESANYDISSSDMYTASKLWAAGIPQLVNYAISEDNDWKTFMMMMVLCPEEFLTRIPEYNSDWDSTSKNWDGILNPAKDVNGLLKKRYDLVRNYFIENYNMDLQKVGNALNR
;
A
#
# COMPACT_ATOMS: atom_id res chain seq x y z
N MET A 1 -5.78 -66.51 26.08
CA MET A 1 -5.52 -65.10 26.48
C MET A 1 -5.28 -64.15 25.32
N LYS A 2 -4.36 -64.41 24.36
CA LYS A 2 -4.06 -63.46 23.26
C LYS A 2 -5.25 -63.11 22.35
N ARG A 3 -6.17 -64.03 22.05
CA ARG A 3 -7.33 -63.79 21.16
C ARG A 3 -8.38 -62.82 21.74
N ASN A 4 -8.51 -62.76 23.06
CA ASN A 4 -9.46 -61.83 23.70
C ASN A 4 -8.88 -60.42 23.78
N ILE A 5 -7.55 -60.28 23.86
CA ILE A 5 -6.85 -58.97 23.88
C ILE A 5 -7.01 -58.27 22.53
N TYR A 6 -6.89 -58.98 21.41
CA TYR A 6 -7.13 -58.39 20.08
C TYR A 6 -8.59 -57.94 19.90
N PHE A 7 -9.55 -58.66 20.48
CA PHE A 7 -10.95 -58.27 20.43
C PHE A 7 -11.21 -56.97 21.22
N TYR A 8 -10.63 -56.82 22.41
CA TYR A 8 -10.73 -55.58 23.18
C TYR A 8 -9.98 -54.40 22.54
N MET A 9 -8.86 -54.63 21.86
CA MET A 9 -8.15 -53.56 21.12
C MET A 9 -8.92 -53.07 19.89
N ILE A 10 -9.62 -53.97 19.18
CA ILE A 10 -10.50 -53.59 18.05
C ILE A 10 -11.73 -52.84 18.56
N LEU A 11 -12.30 -53.26 19.69
CA LEU A 11 -13.45 -52.56 20.30
C LEU A 11 -13.07 -51.15 20.78
N LEU A 12 -11.86 -50.99 21.34
CA LEU A 12 -11.34 -49.69 21.77
C LEU A 12 -11.01 -48.77 20.58
N SER A 13 -10.53 -49.30 19.45
CA SER A 13 -10.29 -48.49 18.24
C SER A 13 -11.59 -48.03 17.59
N TRP A 14 -12.64 -48.86 17.61
CA TRP A 14 -13.98 -48.46 17.16
C TRP A 14 -14.61 -47.39 18.06
N LEU A 15 -14.39 -47.46 19.38
CA LEU A 15 -14.84 -46.43 20.32
C LEU A 15 -14.09 -45.09 20.12
N LEU A 16 -12.80 -45.12 19.77
CA LEU A 16 -12.02 -43.91 19.48
C LEU A 16 -12.40 -43.26 18.14
N CYS A 17 -12.78 -44.05 17.12
CA CYS A 17 -13.28 -43.52 15.85
C CYS A 17 -14.69 -42.90 15.96
N ALA A 18 -15.49 -43.29 16.97
CA ALA A 18 -16.85 -42.80 17.16
C ALA A 18 -16.94 -41.41 17.84
N VAL A 19 -15.84 -40.89 18.41
CA VAL A 19 -15.78 -39.55 19.02
C VAL A 19 -15.15 -38.51 18.08
N ALA A 20 -14.63 -38.94 16.92
CA ALA A 20 -13.95 -38.07 15.95
C ALA A 20 -14.89 -37.46 14.89
N CYS A 21 -16.20 -37.75 14.93
CA CYS A 21 -17.22 -37.06 14.16
C CYS A 21 -18.09 -36.22 15.09
N TYR A 22 -17.49 -35.15 15.60
CA TYR A 22 -18.28 -33.99 16.00
C TYR A 22 -18.39 -33.13 14.75
N ASP A 23 -19.58 -33.02 14.17
CA ASP A 23 -19.85 -31.99 13.18
C ASP A 23 -19.75 -30.65 13.93
N GLU A 24 -18.61 -29.99 13.79
CA GLU A 24 -18.46 -28.61 14.23
C GLU A 24 -19.52 -27.81 13.47
N LYS A 25 -20.41 -27.11 14.21
CA LYS A 25 -21.33 -26.17 13.58
C LYS A 25 -20.49 -25.21 12.73
N GLU A 26 -20.84 -25.09 11.45
CA GLU A 26 -20.30 -24.02 10.60
C GLU A 26 -20.34 -22.72 11.40
N LEU A 27 -19.15 -22.21 11.70
CA LEU A 27 -18.99 -20.89 12.29
C LEU A 27 -19.39 -19.90 11.20
N SER A 28 -20.68 -19.58 11.12
CA SER A 28 -21.12 -18.40 10.40
C SER A 28 -20.47 -17.20 11.08
N PRO A 29 -19.73 -16.34 10.36
CA PRO A 29 -19.17 -15.13 10.94
C PRO A 29 -20.29 -14.37 11.65
N SER A 30 -20.07 -13.98 12.91
CA SER A 30 -20.91 -12.92 13.49
C SER A 30 -20.81 -11.74 12.52
N GLY A 31 -21.95 -11.28 11.99
CA GLY A 31 -22.00 -10.20 11.01
C GLY A 31 -21.04 -9.09 11.43
N ILE A 32 -20.29 -8.54 10.47
CA ILE A 32 -19.27 -7.51 10.73
C ILE A 32 -19.98 -6.33 11.40
N ILE A 33 -19.87 -6.24 12.72
CA ILE A 33 -20.17 -5.01 13.44
C ILE A 33 -18.92 -4.17 13.24
N SER A 34 -18.96 -3.24 12.29
CA SER A 34 -17.96 -2.18 12.25
C SER A 34 -17.96 -1.53 13.63
N SER A 35 -16.84 -1.59 14.34
CA SER A 35 -16.68 -0.92 15.64
C SER A 35 -16.71 0.60 15.52
N TYR A 36 -16.71 1.11 14.29
CA TYR A 36 -16.68 2.54 13.98
C TYR A 36 -18.07 2.98 13.52
N LEU A 37 -18.61 3.95 14.25
CA LEU A 37 -19.90 4.55 13.97
C LEU A 37 -19.68 5.80 13.10
N VAL A 38 -20.42 5.86 12.00
CA VAL A 38 -20.64 7.06 11.20
C VAL A 38 -22.14 7.38 11.25
N PRO A 39 -22.55 8.66 11.37
CA PRO A 39 -21.72 9.86 11.47
C PRO A 39 -20.96 9.97 12.81
N GLN A 40 -19.90 10.79 12.87
CA GLN A 40 -19.12 11.03 14.10
C GLN A 40 -19.52 12.34 14.81
N GLY A 41 -20.37 13.15 14.17
CA GLY A 41 -20.92 14.39 14.67
C GLY A 41 -22.25 14.76 14.01
N GLU A 42 -22.56 16.06 14.04
CA GLU A 42 -23.73 16.67 13.41
C GLU A 42 -23.31 17.78 12.42
N HIS A 43 -22.10 17.68 11.86
CA HIS A 43 -21.62 18.63 10.86
C HIS A 43 -22.19 18.31 9.48
N ASP A 44 -22.18 19.28 8.57
CA ASP A 44 -22.63 19.11 7.19
C ASP A 44 -21.80 18.07 6.41
N TYR A 45 -20.50 17.95 6.69
CA TYR A 45 -19.65 16.94 6.08
C TYR A 45 -19.87 15.52 6.62
N ASP A 46 -20.60 15.33 7.73
CA ASP A 46 -20.89 13.99 8.26
C ASP A 46 -21.76 13.18 7.29
N ASP A 47 -22.67 13.83 6.56
CA ASP A 47 -23.48 13.20 5.51
C ASP A 47 -22.60 12.66 4.37
N VAL A 48 -21.57 13.41 3.98
CA VAL A 48 -20.59 12.99 2.96
C VAL A 48 -19.81 11.76 3.45
N ILE A 49 -19.41 11.73 4.72
CA ILE A 49 -18.73 10.56 5.31
C ILE A 49 -19.64 9.33 5.31
N VAL A 50 -20.93 9.50 5.63
CA VAL A 50 -21.94 8.42 5.58
C VAL A 50 -22.13 7.93 4.14
N GLU A 51 -22.13 8.81 3.15
CA GLU A 51 -22.17 8.43 1.74
C GLU A 51 -20.96 7.58 1.33
N TYR A 52 -19.74 7.98 1.68
CA TYR A 52 -18.54 7.17 1.42
C TYR A 52 -18.61 5.80 2.09
N TYR A 53 -19.08 5.74 3.34
CA TYR A 53 -19.27 4.46 4.02
C TYR A 53 -20.29 3.56 3.31
N ASN A 54 -21.44 4.10 2.93
CA ASN A 54 -22.47 3.34 2.22
C ASN A 54 -22.00 2.87 0.84
N LYS A 55 -21.19 3.70 0.15
CA LYS A 55 -20.71 3.43 -1.20
C LYS A 55 -19.55 2.44 -1.23
N TYR A 56 -18.57 2.63 -0.35
CA TYR A 56 -17.29 1.91 -0.40
C TYR A 56 -17.04 0.99 0.81
N GLY A 57 -17.80 1.12 1.90
CA GLY A 57 -17.54 0.40 3.16
C GLY A 57 -16.36 0.95 3.96
N SER A 58 -15.86 2.14 3.59
CA SER A 58 -14.74 2.82 4.27
C SER A 58 -15.25 3.89 5.22
N CYS A 59 -14.85 3.79 6.48
CA CYS A 59 -15.09 4.81 7.49
C CYS A 59 -13.99 5.86 7.43
N LEU A 60 -14.34 7.10 7.06
CA LEU A 60 -13.46 8.25 7.18
C LEU A 60 -13.62 8.82 8.59
N LEU A 61 -12.54 8.87 9.36
CA LEU A 61 -12.56 9.15 10.79
C LEU A 61 -11.72 10.39 11.12
N TYR A 62 -12.36 11.47 11.56
CA TYR A 62 -11.69 12.66 12.11
C TYR A 62 -11.62 12.62 13.64
N LYS A 63 -12.45 11.79 14.29
CA LYS A 63 -12.33 11.43 15.70
C LYS A 63 -11.82 9.99 15.81
N PHE A 64 -10.58 9.82 16.24
CA PHE A 64 -9.97 8.51 16.45
C PHE A 64 -8.99 8.54 17.63
N THR A 65 -8.66 7.36 18.15
CA THR A 65 -7.66 7.17 19.19
C THR A 65 -6.34 6.67 18.60
N ASP A 66 -5.26 6.81 19.35
CA ASP A 66 -3.96 6.22 19.01
C ASP A 66 -4.04 4.72 18.67
N LYS A 67 -4.95 3.98 19.30
CA LYS A 67 -5.16 2.56 19.03
C LYS A 67 -5.72 2.30 17.64
N ASP A 68 -6.58 3.18 17.14
CA ASP A 68 -7.21 3.01 15.84
C ASP A 68 -6.21 3.12 14.70
N THR A 69 -5.18 3.96 14.88
CA THR A 69 -4.13 4.22 13.90
C THR A 69 -2.90 3.34 14.11
N TYR A 70 -2.30 3.30 15.30
CA TYR A 70 -0.95 2.72 15.51
C TYR A 70 -0.93 1.22 15.78
N TRP A 71 -2.03 0.63 16.23
CA TRP A 71 -2.04 -0.78 16.61
C TRP A 71 -1.92 -1.70 15.39
N THR A 72 -1.06 -2.71 15.48
CA THR A 72 -0.98 -3.83 14.54
C THR A 72 -0.81 -5.14 15.33
N PRO A 73 -1.08 -6.32 14.72
CA PRO A 73 -0.79 -7.60 15.36
C PRO A 73 0.68 -7.77 15.76
N SER A 74 1.60 -7.10 15.05
CA SER A 74 3.05 -7.14 15.30
C SER A 74 3.53 -6.14 16.36
N GLY A 75 2.69 -5.19 16.77
CA GLY A 75 3.06 -4.18 17.75
C GLY A 75 2.51 -2.79 17.46
N TRP A 76 3.01 -1.84 18.23
CA TRP A 76 2.59 -0.44 18.18
C TRP A 76 3.54 0.35 17.27
N MET A 77 2.98 1.08 16.30
CA MET A 77 3.74 1.63 15.16
C MET A 77 4.04 3.13 15.25
N ASN A 78 3.76 3.76 16.40
CA ASN A 78 4.08 5.18 16.55
C ASN A 78 5.61 5.39 16.60
N GLY A 79 6.07 6.49 16.02
CA GLY A 79 7.47 6.89 16.13
C GLY A 79 7.76 7.54 17.48
N VAL A 80 9.03 7.57 17.86
CA VAL A 80 9.53 8.38 18.99
C VAL A 80 10.65 9.25 18.46
N LEU A 81 10.50 10.57 18.59
CA LEU A 81 11.50 11.55 18.15
C LEU A 81 12.65 11.67 19.15
N GLY A 82 13.81 12.12 18.67
CA GLY A 82 14.97 12.43 19.51
C GLY A 82 16.03 11.33 19.54
N VAL A 83 16.94 11.43 20.52
CA VAL A 83 18.03 10.47 20.71
C VAL A 83 17.46 9.14 21.21
N ASP A 84 17.91 8.03 20.62
CA ASP A 84 17.46 6.66 20.96
C ASP A 84 15.93 6.46 20.82
N GLY A 85 15.31 7.22 19.92
CA GLY A 85 13.90 7.07 19.52
C GLY A 85 13.63 5.79 18.70
N THR A 86 12.48 5.76 18.02
CA THR A 86 12.04 4.62 17.20
C THR A 86 11.44 5.09 15.88
N ASN A 87 11.65 4.29 14.83
CA ASN A 87 10.97 4.49 13.55
C ASN A 87 9.46 4.29 13.72
N GLY A 88 8.69 4.93 12.86
CA GLY A 88 7.24 4.84 12.86
C GLY A 88 6.64 6.06 12.19
N TYR A 89 5.49 6.49 12.69
CA TYR A 89 4.86 7.72 12.27
C TYR A 89 4.13 8.37 13.43
N LEU A 90 3.82 9.65 13.30
CA LEU A 90 3.04 10.44 14.23
C LEU A 90 1.89 11.10 13.47
N VAL A 91 0.72 11.16 14.09
CA VAL A 91 -0.46 11.82 13.51
C VAL A 91 -1.11 12.76 14.51
N THR A 92 -1.66 13.84 13.98
CA THR A 92 -2.59 14.71 14.71
C THR A 92 -3.97 14.60 14.05
N PRO A 93 -5.06 14.32 14.77
CA PRO A 93 -6.41 14.33 14.20
C PRO A 93 -6.72 15.64 13.48
N ALA A 94 -7.60 15.59 12.47
CA ALA A 94 -8.03 16.77 11.74
C ALA A 94 -8.67 17.80 12.69
N ASP A 95 -8.40 19.08 12.42
CA ASP A 95 -9.22 20.17 12.95
C ASP A 95 -10.59 20.09 12.29
N GLU A 96 -11.64 19.86 13.09
CA GLU A 96 -13.03 19.69 12.65
C GLU A 96 -13.48 20.84 11.71
N LYS A 97 -12.92 22.03 11.87
CA LYS A 97 -13.22 23.19 11.02
C LYS A 97 -12.88 22.97 9.54
N TYR A 98 -11.90 22.12 9.23
CA TYR A 98 -11.37 21.93 7.88
C TYR A 98 -11.63 20.53 7.31
N VAL A 99 -12.43 19.71 8.00
CA VAL A 99 -12.75 18.34 7.55
C VAL A 99 -13.49 18.36 6.22
N GLY A 100 -14.43 19.29 6.03
CA GLY A 100 -15.15 19.43 4.75
C GLY A 100 -14.20 19.66 3.57
N GLU A 101 -13.28 20.62 3.69
CA GLU A 101 -12.27 20.90 2.66
C GLU A 101 -11.28 19.74 2.47
N GLN A 102 -10.97 19.00 3.53
CA GLN A 102 -10.14 17.80 3.42
C GLN A 102 -10.85 16.70 2.61
N LEU A 103 -12.16 16.50 2.80
CA LEU A 103 -12.94 15.56 2.01
C LEU A 103 -12.98 15.96 0.52
N ASP A 104 -13.07 17.26 0.21
CA ASP A 104 -12.99 17.76 -1.17
C ASP A 104 -11.64 17.43 -1.82
N VAL A 105 -10.54 17.55 -1.07
CA VAL A 105 -9.20 17.17 -1.53
C VAL A 105 -9.10 15.66 -1.77
N ILE A 106 -9.62 14.84 -0.86
CA ILE A 106 -9.67 13.38 -1.02
C ILE A 106 -10.44 13.00 -2.29
N GLU A 107 -11.62 13.57 -2.50
CA GLU A 107 -12.43 13.27 -3.67
C GLU A 107 -11.71 13.69 -4.96
N LYS A 108 -11.27 14.95 -5.02
CA LYS A 108 -10.71 15.55 -6.23
C LYS A 108 -9.33 15.01 -6.60
N LEU A 109 -8.50 14.68 -5.62
CA LEU A 109 -7.10 14.31 -5.84
C LEU A 109 -6.83 12.81 -5.66
N TRP A 110 -7.75 12.05 -5.07
CA TRP A 110 -7.59 10.61 -4.89
C TRP A 110 -8.77 9.82 -5.47
N PHE A 111 -9.97 9.89 -4.89
CA PHE A 111 -11.07 8.97 -5.23
C PHE A 111 -11.51 9.09 -6.70
N SER A 112 -11.68 10.32 -7.22
CA SER A 112 -12.06 10.57 -8.61
C SER A 112 -11.10 10.02 -9.68
N SER A 113 -9.90 9.56 -9.28
CA SER A 113 -8.95 8.90 -10.18
C SER A 113 -9.24 7.41 -10.40
N TYR A 114 -10.18 6.84 -9.65
CA TYR A 114 -10.52 5.42 -9.64
C TYR A 114 -12.02 5.21 -9.90
N SER A 115 -12.39 4.04 -10.41
CA SER A 115 -13.81 3.66 -10.51
C SER A 115 -14.38 3.32 -9.14
N ASP A 116 -15.70 3.41 -9.01
CA ASP A 116 -16.40 3.09 -7.77
C ASP A 116 -16.23 1.63 -7.36
N GLU A 117 -16.26 0.71 -8.33
CA GLU A 117 -16.02 -0.72 -8.09
C GLU A 117 -14.60 -0.96 -7.57
N PHE A 118 -13.61 -0.24 -8.11
CA PHE A 118 -12.23 -0.36 -7.68
C PHE A 118 -12.05 0.19 -6.26
N LEU A 119 -12.60 1.37 -5.95
CA LEU A 119 -12.55 1.94 -4.60
C LEU A 119 -13.23 1.02 -3.58
N LYS A 120 -14.39 0.47 -3.91
CA LYS A 120 -15.11 -0.46 -3.03
C LYS A 120 -14.33 -1.73 -2.71
N GLU A 121 -13.57 -2.26 -3.66
CA GLU A 121 -12.74 -3.46 -3.44
C GLU A 121 -11.48 -3.13 -2.64
N PHE A 122 -10.84 -2.01 -2.98
CA PHE A 122 -9.47 -1.75 -2.59
C PHE A 122 -9.29 -0.73 -1.48
N LEU A 123 -10.26 0.10 -1.12
CA LEU A 123 -10.08 1.01 0.02
C LEU A 123 -9.92 0.22 1.35
N PRO A 124 -9.16 0.75 2.32
CA PRO A 124 -9.17 0.21 3.67
C PRO A 124 -10.50 0.49 4.36
N VAL A 125 -10.82 -0.30 5.38
CA VAL A 125 -12.02 -0.06 6.20
C VAL A 125 -11.92 1.26 6.95
N LYS A 126 -10.69 1.71 7.28
CA LYS A 126 -10.43 2.94 8.02
C LYS A 126 -9.56 3.90 7.21
N ILE A 127 -10.02 5.14 7.10
CA ILE A 127 -9.24 6.25 6.57
C ILE A 127 -9.20 7.33 7.66
N MET A 128 -8.02 7.59 8.24
CA MET A 128 -7.86 8.58 9.30
C MET A 128 -7.66 9.96 8.69
N LEU A 129 -8.52 10.88 9.07
CA LEU A 129 -8.46 12.28 8.68
C LEU A 129 -7.56 13.03 9.66
N CYS A 130 -6.37 13.39 9.21
CA CYS A 130 -5.33 13.99 10.03
C CYS A 130 -5.08 15.44 9.63
N SER A 131 -4.79 16.30 10.60
CA SER A 131 -4.22 17.63 10.36
C SER A 131 -2.85 17.47 9.71
N GLU A 132 -1.95 16.75 10.39
CA GLU A 132 -0.55 16.55 10.01
C GLU A 132 -0.15 15.09 10.26
N ILE A 133 0.80 14.61 9.45
CA ILE A 133 1.39 13.28 9.55
C ILE A 133 2.90 13.42 9.39
N ASP A 134 3.65 12.92 10.37
CA ASP A 134 5.11 12.84 10.29
C ASP A 134 5.54 11.38 10.15
N SER A 135 6.33 11.09 9.12
CA SER A 135 7.16 9.90 9.11
C SER A 135 8.35 10.07 10.04
N VAL A 136 8.66 9.07 10.86
CA VAL A 136 9.79 9.11 11.79
C VAL A 136 10.90 8.21 11.30
N TYR A 137 12.06 8.82 11.01
CA TYR A 137 13.23 8.14 10.45
C TYR A 137 14.49 8.43 11.26
N VAL A 138 15.42 7.46 11.26
CA VAL A 138 16.71 7.58 11.92
C VAL A 138 17.74 8.31 11.05
N THR A 139 18.54 9.17 11.67
CA THR A 139 19.78 9.73 11.14
C THR A 139 20.90 9.59 12.17
N TRP A 140 22.14 9.76 11.73
CA TRP A 140 23.33 9.75 12.58
C TRP A 140 23.78 11.18 12.88
N ASP A 141 23.89 11.51 14.17
CA ASP A 141 24.46 12.78 14.62
C ASP A 141 25.95 12.62 14.90
N PHE A 142 26.77 13.03 13.92
CA PHE A 142 28.23 13.00 14.00
C PHE A 142 28.82 14.21 14.76
N SER A 143 27.99 15.13 15.25
CA SER A 143 28.47 16.32 15.99
C SER A 143 28.76 16.05 17.47
N VAL A 144 28.34 14.89 17.99
CA VAL A 144 28.49 14.45 19.39
C VAL A 144 29.40 13.23 19.51
N THR A 145 30.01 13.03 20.69
CA THR A 145 30.83 11.85 21.00
C THR A 145 30.36 11.21 22.32
N PRO A 146 29.95 9.93 22.33
CA PRO A 146 29.86 9.03 21.17
C PRO A 146 28.83 9.48 20.13
N VAL A 147 28.98 9.04 18.88
CA VAL A 147 28.00 9.28 17.80
C VAL A 147 26.63 8.75 18.24
N GLN A 148 25.58 9.52 18.00
CA GLN A 148 24.22 9.19 18.43
C GLN A 148 23.29 8.92 17.26
N MET A 149 22.35 7.99 17.45
CA MET A 149 21.19 7.85 16.58
C MET A 149 20.15 8.88 16.98
N LYS A 150 19.66 9.64 16.02
CA LYS A 150 18.63 10.67 16.21
C LYS A 150 17.46 10.41 15.29
N TYR A 151 16.27 10.39 15.85
CA TYR A 151 15.03 10.19 15.10
C TYR A 151 14.36 11.53 14.85
N LEU A 152 14.06 11.81 13.58
CA LEU A 152 13.49 13.06 13.10
C LEU A 152 12.14 12.80 12.44
N GLY A 153 11.24 13.78 12.54
CA GLY A 153 9.99 13.81 11.81
C GLY A 153 10.20 14.42 10.43
N GLN A 154 9.56 13.84 9.43
CA GLN A 154 9.37 14.44 8.12
C GLN A 154 7.90 14.36 7.76
N GLU A 155 7.31 15.53 7.52
CA GLU A 155 5.92 15.67 7.11
C GLU A 155 5.66 14.92 5.80
N VAL A 156 4.56 14.18 5.76
CA VAL A 156 4.10 13.41 4.59
C VAL A 156 2.59 13.56 4.42
N GLN A 157 2.13 13.48 3.18
CA GLN A 157 0.69 13.69 2.90
C GLN A 157 -0.19 12.48 3.26
N SER A 158 0.41 11.29 3.35
CA SER A 158 -0.31 10.08 3.71
C SER A 158 0.62 8.98 4.25
N TRP A 159 0.02 8.09 5.02
CA TRP A 159 0.69 6.93 5.62
C TRP A 159 -0.23 5.71 5.63
N TYR A 160 0.29 4.53 5.30
CA TYR A 160 -0.44 3.27 5.42
C TYR A 160 0.07 2.51 6.64
N ASN A 161 -0.84 2.00 7.45
CA ASN A 161 -0.53 1.11 8.56
C ASN A 161 -1.54 -0.04 8.63
N TYR A 162 -1.11 -1.26 8.33
CA TYR A 162 -1.85 -2.54 8.46
C TYR A 162 -3.27 -2.58 7.87
N ASP A 163 -4.24 -1.91 8.47
CA ASP A 163 -5.65 -1.90 8.09
C ASP A 163 -6.20 -0.48 7.83
N ASN A 164 -5.37 0.56 7.90
CA ASN A 164 -5.78 1.95 7.72
C ASN A 164 -4.84 2.76 6.84
N ILE A 165 -5.38 3.82 6.25
CA ILE A 165 -4.61 4.90 5.63
C ILE A 165 -4.88 6.19 6.40
N CYS A 166 -3.83 6.90 6.80
CA CYS A 166 -3.89 8.27 7.30
C CYS A 166 -3.70 9.25 6.14
N VAL A 167 -4.49 10.32 6.12
CA VAL A 167 -4.46 11.38 5.09
C VAL A 167 -4.34 12.75 5.77
N SER A 168 -3.38 13.58 5.35
CA SER A 168 -3.15 14.91 5.93
C SER A 168 -4.09 15.98 5.32
N TYR A 169 -3.81 17.27 5.59
CA TYR A 169 -4.60 18.44 5.15
C TYR A 169 -5.94 18.61 5.86
N GLY A 170 -6.13 17.99 7.02
CA GLY A 170 -7.24 18.30 7.93
C GLY A 170 -6.99 19.57 8.75
N ASN A 171 -6.45 20.62 8.13
CA ASN A 171 -6.11 21.89 8.79
C ASN A 171 -6.14 23.06 7.78
N ILE A 172 -5.86 24.28 8.25
CA ILE A 172 -5.94 25.50 7.44
C ILE A 172 -5.13 25.45 6.13
N ALA A 173 -4.06 24.67 6.04
CA ALA A 173 -3.23 24.56 4.84
C ALA A 173 -4.01 24.04 3.63
N VAL A 174 -5.10 23.30 3.83
CA VAL A 174 -5.99 22.82 2.76
C VAL A 174 -6.55 23.95 1.90
N THR A 175 -6.79 25.12 2.52
CA THR A 175 -7.32 26.30 1.84
C THR A 175 -6.29 27.03 0.99
N GLN A 176 -5.02 26.63 1.09
CA GLN A 176 -3.86 27.30 0.48
C GLN A 176 -3.06 26.38 -0.44
N MET A 177 -3.56 25.17 -0.74
CA MET A 177 -2.86 24.20 -1.58
C MET A 177 -2.51 24.80 -2.94
N THR A 178 -1.21 24.83 -3.24
CA THR A 178 -0.70 25.17 -4.56
C THR A 178 -0.88 23.99 -5.53
N LYS A 179 -0.55 24.23 -6.81
CA LYS A 179 -0.46 23.14 -7.79
C LYS A 179 0.60 22.11 -7.39
N GLU A 180 1.72 22.56 -6.82
CA GLU A 180 2.80 21.69 -6.35
C GLU A 180 2.33 20.81 -5.19
N ASP A 181 1.64 21.40 -4.20
CA ASP A 181 1.04 20.67 -3.09
C ASP A 181 0.04 19.61 -3.57
N SER A 182 -0.80 19.98 -4.54
CA SER A 182 -1.77 19.06 -5.14
C SER A 182 -1.09 17.88 -5.84
N LEU A 183 0.02 18.12 -6.54
CA LEU A 183 0.81 17.07 -7.22
C LEU A 183 1.56 16.18 -6.22
N ALA A 184 2.11 16.77 -5.15
CA ALA A 184 2.75 16.07 -4.06
C ALA A 184 1.75 15.16 -3.34
N PHE A 185 0.57 15.68 -2.98
CA PHE A 185 -0.53 14.92 -2.40
C PHE A 185 -0.93 13.75 -3.31
N ARG A 186 -1.24 14.01 -4.59
CA ARG A 186 -1.59 12.96 -5.56
C ARG A 186 -0.52 11.88 -5.64
N SER A 187 0.75 12.27 -5.76
CA SER A 187 1.85 11.30 -5.84
C SER A 187 1.97 10.46 -4.58
N ARG A 188 1.83 11.08 -3.40
CA ARG A 188 2.00 10.40 -2.12
C ARG A 188 0.82 9.49 -1.79
N ILE A 189 -0.42 9.95 -1.97
CA ILE A 189 -1.62 9.15 -1.67
C ILE A 189 -1.75 7.94 -2.58
N ASN A 190 -1.47 8.07 -3.89
CA ASN A 190 -1.54 6.94 -4.81
C ASN A 190 -0.46 5.88 -4.50
N ARG A 191 0.74 6.30 -4.07
CA ARG A 191 1.76 5.39 -3.53
C ARG A 191 1.23 4.65 -2.29
N THR A 192 0.74 5.40 -1.31
CA THR A 192 0.20 4.84 -0.06
C THR A 192 -0.96 3.88 -0.33
N PHE A 193 -1.78 4.16 -1.35
CA PHE A 193 -2.91 3.31 -1.72
C PHE A 193 -2.44 1.97 -2.29
N VAL A 194 -1.48 1.96 -3.23
CA VAL A 194 -0.85 0.73 -3.74
C VAL A 194 -0.18 -0.06 -2.60
N GLU A 195 0.53 0.62 -1.71
CA GLU A 195 1.14 -0.01 -0.52
C GLU A 195 0.10 -0.67 0.38
N SER A 196 -1.06 -0.03 0.57
CA SER A 196 -2.16 -0.58 1.33
C SER A 196 -2.80 -1.79 0.67
N MET A 197 -2.98 -1.79 -0.65
CA MET A 197 -3.53 -2.95 -1.37
C MET A 197 -2.65 -4.17 -1.16
N ILE A 198 -1.33 -4.02 -1.34
CA ILE A 198 -0.37 -5.12 -1.21
C ILE A 198 -0.24 -5.54 0.24
N GLY A 199 -0.09 -4.58 1.16
CA GLY A 199 0.08 -4.86 2.59
C GLY A 199 -1.12 -5.57 3.22
N ARG A 200 -2.32 -5.40 2.66
CA ARG A 200 -3.54 -6.12 3.06
C ARG A 200 -3.81 -7.38 2.24
N GLY A 201 -2.90 -7.76 1.33
CA GLY A 201 -3.05 -8.94 0.47
C GLY A 201 -4.22 -8.85 -0.51
N LYS A 202 -4.64 -7.63 -0.89
CA LYS A 202 -5.74 -7.40 -1.84
C LYS A 202 -5.35 -7.66 -3.29
N THR A 203 -4.05 -7.64 -3.58
CA THR A 203 -3.50 -7.97 -4.89
C THR A 203 -2.18 -8.70 -4.68
N ALA A 204 -1.91 -9.65 -5.57
CA ALA A 204 -0.69 -10.41 -5.59
C ALA A 204 -0.35 -10.75 -7.04
N PRO A 205 0.92 -11.05 -7.33
CA PRO A 205 1.31 -11.52 -8.65
C PRO A 205 0.50 -12.71 -9.15
N THR A 206 0.16 -12.71 -10.43
CA THR A 206 -0.44 -13.88 -11.08
C THR A 206 0.62 -14.92 -11.38
N LYS A 207 0.22 -16.19 -11.49
CA LYS A 207 1.13 -17.27 -11.90
C LYS A 207 1.85 -16.96 -13.22
N GLU A 208 1.13 -16.42 -14.20
CA GLU A 208 1.71 -16.03 -15.49
C GLU A 208 2.79 -14.93 -15.33
N PHE A 209 2.54 -13.96 -14.44
CA PHE A 209 3.53 -12.93 -14.14
C PHE A 209 4.78 -13.52 -13.48
N GLY A 210 4.65 -14.44 -12.53
CA GLY A 210 5.79 -15.10 -11.90
C GLY A 210 6.65 -15.91 -12.85
N GLU A 211 6.01 -16.60 -13.79
CA GLU A 211 6.69 -17.40 -14.82
C GLU A 211 7.30 -16.53 -15.95
N SER A 212 7.03 -15.22 -15.97
CA SER A 212 7.45 -14.32 -17.06
C SER A 212 8.88 -13.78 -16.95
N ALA A 213 9.56 -14.00 -15.82
CA ALA A 213 10.94 -13.57 -15.60
C ALA A 213 11.78 -14.65 -14.90
N ASN A 214 13.09 -14.61 -15.15
CA ASN A 214 14.04 -15.45 -14.44
C ASN A 214 14.70 -14.66 -13.31
N TYR A 215 14.43 -15.06 -12.07
CA TYR A 215 15.01 -14.44 -10.87
C TYR A 215 16.35 -15.06 -10.45
N ASP A 216 16.87 -16.06 -11.16
CA ASP A 216 18.21 -16.61 -10.97
C ASP A 216 19.27 -15.65 -11.54
N ILE A 217 19.42 -14.51 -10.88
CA ILE A 217 20.35 -13.43 -11.23
C ILE A 217 21.61 -13.57 -10.40
N SER A 218 22.77 -13.48 -11.05
CA SER A 218 24.06 -13.54 -10.36
C SER A 218 24.21 -12.38 -9.35
N SER A 219 24.99 -12.60 -8.30
CA SER A 219 25.27 -11.57 -7.29
C SER A 219 25.98 -10.34 -7.86
N SER A 220 26.69 -10.46 -8.98
CA SER A 220 27.27 -9.31 -9.68
C SER A 220 26.25 -8.55 -10.51
N ASP A 221 25.30 -9.25 -11.15
CA ASP A 221 24.33 -8.63 -12.06
C ASP A 221 23.19 -7.92 -11.29
N MET A 222 22.86 -8.36 -10.08
CA MET A 222 21.79 -7.76 -9.25
C MET A 222 22.04 -6.29 -8.84
N TYR A 223 23.25 -5.78 -9.05
CA TYR A 223 23.60 -4.39 -8.77
C TYR A 223 23.70 -3.51 -10.03
N THR A 224 23.38 -4.05 -11.20
CA THR A 224 23.46 -3.34 -12.49
C THR A 224 22.07 -3.25 -13.11
N ALA A 225 21.47 -2.05 -13.10
CA ALA A 225 20.09 -1.88 -13.54
C ALA A 225 19.82 -2.40 -14.97
N SER A 226 20.71 -2.14 -15.93
CA SER A 226 20.56 -2.63 -17.31
C SER A 226 20.54 -4.15 -17.44
N LYS A 227 21.25 -4.89 -16.58
CA LYS A 227 21.21 -6.36 -16.55
C LYS A 227 19.86 -6.88 -16.07
N LEU A 228 19.29 -6.21 -15.06
CA LEU A 228 17.99 -6.53 -14.50
C LEU A 228 16.86 -6.21 -15.48
N TRP A 229 16.93 -5.05 -16.14
CA TRP A 229 15.99 -4.67 -17.19
C TRP A 229 15.99 -5.66 -18.35
N ALA A 230 17.17 -6.11 -18.78
CA ALA A 230 17.29 -7.17 -19.80
C ALA A 230 16.65 -8.50 -19.34
N ALA A 231 16.54 -8.76 -18.04
CA ALA A 231 15.84 -9.90 -17.46
C ALA A 231 14.35 -9.63 -17.16
N GLY A 232 13.85 -8.42 -17.48
CA GLY A 232 12.47 -8.01 -17.21
C GLY A 232 12.21 -7.58 -15.77
N ILE A 233 13.24 -7.35 -14.95
CA ILE A 233 13.11 -7.01 -13.53
C ILE A 233 13.21 -5.48 -13.37
N PRO A 234 12.12 -4.77 -12.97
CA PRO A 234 12.10 -3.32 -12.81
C PRO A 234 12.72 -2.90 -11.47
N GLN A 235 14.00 -3.18 -11.23
CA GLN A 235 14.55 -2.95 -9.89
C GLN A 235 14.91 -1.49 -9.60
N LEU A 236 14.72 -1.13 -8.33
CA LEU A 236 15.43 -0.08 -7.59
C LEU A 236 16.57 -0.77 -6.80
N VAL A 237 17.85 -0.57 -7.18
CA VAL A 237 19.03 -1.12 -6.46
C VAL A 237 18.84 -0.95 -4.93
N ASN A 238 18.96 -2.06 -4.16
CA ASN A 238 18.80 -2.21 -2.69
C ASN A 238 17.50 -2.82 -2.14
N TYR A 239 16.52 -3.18 -2.98
CA TYR A 239 15.39 -4.02 -2.56
C TYR A 239 15.62 -5.48 -2.97
N ALA A 240 15.11 -6.44 -2.19
CA ALA A 240 15.18 -7.85 -2.56
C ALA A 240 14.47 -8.09 -3.90
N ILE A 241 15.13 -8.78 -4.82
CA ILE A 241 14.51 -9.20 -6.09
C ILE A 241 13.42 -10.21 -5.74
N SER A 242 12.18 -9.88 -6.06
CA SER A 242 11.04 -10.78 -5.88
C SER A 242 9.90 -10.41 -6.82
N GLU A 243 9.05 -11.40 -7.08
CA GLU A 243 7.83 -11.23 -7.85
C GLU A 243 6.89 -10.17 -7.26
N ASP A 244 6.72 -10.17 -5.94
CA ASP A 244 5.90 -9.19 -5.24
C ASP A 244 6.42 -7.76 -5.39
N ASN A 245 7.75 -7.57 -5.34
CA ASN A 245 8.37 -6.26 -5.50
C ASN A 245 8.28 -5.76 -6.94
N ASP A 246 8.40 -6.64 -7.92
CA ASP A 246 8.22 -6.30 -9.33
C ASP A 246 6.77 -5.89 -9.60
N TRP A 247 5.81 -6.67 -9.10
CA TRP A 247 4.38 -6.37 -9.19
C TRP A 247 4.05 -5.00 -8.58
N LYS A 248 4.52 -4.76 -7.35
CA LYS A 248 4.44 -3.46 -6.68
C LYS A 248 5.02 -2.35 -7.56
N THR A 249 6.20 -2.56 -8.13
CA THR A 249 6.91 -1.53 -8.87
C THR A 249 6.17 -1.17 -10.16
N PHE A 250 5.64 -2.14 -10.90
CA PHE A 250 4.83 -1.85 -12.08
C PHE A 250 3.52 -1.12 -11.73
N MET A 251 2.84 -1.50 -10.65
CA MET A 251 1.69 -0.72 -10.15
C MET A 251 2.08 0.72 -9.83
N MET A 252 3.23 0.93 -9.16
CA MET A 252 3.76 2.25 -8.84
C MET A 252 4.09 3.07 -10.09
N MET A 253 4.66 2.46 -11.13
CA MET A 253 4.90 3.14 -12.40
C MET A 253 3.60 3.68 -13.00
N MET A 254 2.55 2.84 -13.04
CA MET A 254 1.24 3.20 -13.60
C MET A 254 0.58 4.37 -12.88
N VAL A 255 0.62 4.39 -11.55
CA VAL A 255 -0.09 5.42 -10.77
C VAL A 255 0.74 6.66 -10.47
N LEU A 256 2.06 6.61 -10.68
CA LEU A 256 2.98 7.71 -10.34
C LEU A 256 3.61 8.38 -11.55
N CYS A 257 3.54 7.80 -12.75
CA CYS A 257 4.19 8.34 -13.95
C CYS A 257 3.22 8.40 -15.13
N PRO A 258 3.28 9.46 -15.96
CA PRO A 258 2.65 9.45 -17.27
C PRO A 258 3.23 8.35 -18.15
N GLU A 259 2.41 7.74 -18.99
CA GLU A 259 2.80 6.67 -19.93
C GLU A 259 3.90 7.15 -20.89
N GLU A 260 3.85 8.42 -21.29
CA GLU A 260 4.89 9.07 -22.09
C GLU A 260 6.27 8.98 -21.44
N PHE A 261 6.36 9.29 -20.14
CA PHE A 261 7.63 9.22 -19.40
C PHE A 261 8.21 7.80 -19.38
N LEU A 262 7.36 6.77 -19.28
CA LEU A 262 7.79 5.37 -19.25
C LEU A 262 8.22 4.85 -20.61
N THR A 263 7.73 5.42 -21.72
CA THR A 263 7.86 4.86 -23.07
C THR A 263 8.72 5.69 -24.03
N ARG A 264 9.00 6.96 -23.70
CA ARG A 264 9.86 7.84 -24.50
C ARG A 264 11.30 7.32 -24.60
N ILE A 265 12.07 7.89 -25.52
CA ILE A 265 13.52 7.69 -25.54
C ILE A 265 14.08 8.25 -24.21
N PRO A 266 14.79 7.45 -23.41
CA PRO A 266 15.23 7.87 -22.08
C PRO A 266 16.19 9.06 -22.18
N GLU A 267 15.91 10.11 -21.41
CA GLU A 267 16.85 11.22 -21.21
C GLU A 267 17.77 10.95 -20.01
N TYR A 268 17.30 10.15 -19.06
CA TYR A 268 18.04 9.70 -17.89
C TYR A 268 18.24 8.19 -17.88
N ASN A 269 19.49 7.74 -17.70
CA ASN A 269 19.85 6.34 -17.57
C ASN A 269 21.09 6.18 -16.67
N SER A 270 20.99 5.34 -15.65
CA SER A 270 22.10 5.02 -14.75
C SER A 270 21.97 3.59 -14.23
N ASP A 271 23.03 2.78 -14.31
CA ASP A 271 23.04 1.45 -13.70
C ASP A 271 22.97 1.48 -12.16
N TRP A 272 23.24 2.64 -11.56
CA TRP A 272 23.43 2.82 -10.13
C TRP A 272 22.35 3.69 -9.45
N ASP A 273 21.38 4.23 -10.22
CA ASP A 273 20.27 5.01 -9.68
C ASP A 273 19.05 4.10 -9.44
N SER A 274 18.68 3.97 -8.17
CA SER A 274 17.54 3.19 -7.70
C SER A 274 16.32 4.04 -7.37
N THR A 275 16.20 5.23 -7.95
CA THR A 275 15.05 6.10 -7.77
C THR A 275 14.14 6.05 -8.99
N SER A 276 12.91 6.55 -8.84
CA SER A 276 11.95 6.66 -9.94
C SER A 276 12.44 7.53 -11.12
N LYS A 277 13.54 8.29 -10.97
CA LYS A 277 14.19 8.97 -12.11
C LYS A 277 14.59 7.98 -13.19
N ASN A 278 15.01 6.78 -12.79
CA ASN A 278 15.47 5.75 -13.70
C ASN A 278 14.34 5.01 -14.42
N TRP A 279 13.08 5.29 -14.07
CA TRP A 279 11.90 4.82 -14.81
C TRP A 279 11.70 5.57 -16.13
N ASP A 280 12.45 6.66 -16.36
CA ASP A 280 12.47 7.36 -17.63
C ASP A 280 12.79 6.42 -18.79
N GLY A 281 11.86 6.26 -19.74
CA GLY A 281 11.99 5.38 -20.90
C GLY A 281 12.21 3.92 -20.53
N ILE A 282 11.81 3.47 -19.33
CA ILE A 282 12.09 2.10 -18.86
C ILE A 282 11.41 1.02 -19.70
N LEU A 283 10.31 1.35 -20.38
CA LEU A 283 9.59 0.46 -21.30
C LEU A 283 9.99 0.68 -22.76
N ASN A 284 10.92 1.60 -23.03
CA ASN A 284 11.44 1.86 -24.36
C ASN A 284 12.51 0.83 -24.73
N PRO A 285 12.61 0.39 -25.99
CA PRO A 285 13.65 -0.55 -26.43
C PRO A 285 15.11 -0.13 -26.15
N ALA A 286 15.36 1.16 -25.89
CA ALA A 286 16.67 1.65 -25.43
C ALA A 286 17.07 1.13 -24.03
N LYS A 287 16.11 0.83 -23.15
CA LYS A 287 16.34 0.20 -21.83
C LYS A 287 15.80 -1.23 -21.78
N ASP A 288 14.59 -1.46 -22.28
CA ASP A 288 13.95 -2.77 -22.37
C ASP A 288 14.38 -3.52 -23.65
N VAL A 289 15.67 -3.83 -23.72
CA VAL A 289 16.32 -4.40 -24.92
C VAL A 289 15.70 -5.73 -25.38
N ASN A 290 15.05 -6.45 -24.47
CA ASN A 290 14.41 -7.75 -24.73
C ASN A 290 12.87 -7.68 -24.74
N GLY A 291 12.27 -6.50 -24.54
CA GLY A 291 10.81 -6.32 -24.47
C GLY A 291 10.14 -6.99 -23.25
N LEU A 292 10.92 -7.42 -22.27
CA LEU A 292 10.42 -8.17 -21.12
C LEU A 292 9.77 -7.24 -20.10
N LEU A 293 10.31 -6.04 -19.87
CA LEU A 293 9.70 -5.08 -18.96
C LEU A 293 8.32 -4.66 -19.45
N LYS A 294 8.19 -4.34 -20.74
CA LYS A 294 6.90 -3.97 -21.34
C LYS A 294 5.89 -5.11 -21.28
N LYS A 295 6.31 -6.35 -21.60
CA LYS A 295 5.45 -7.52 -21.46
C LYS A 295 4.90 -7.66 -20.04
N ARG A 296 5.77 -7.54 -19.03
CA ARG A 296 5.41 -7.71 -17.62
C ARG A 296 4.55 -6.56 -17.09
N TYR A 297 4.88 -5.33 -17.49
CA TYR A 297 4.05 -4.16 -17.25
C TYR A 297 2.61 -4.37 -17.79
N ASP A 298 2.48 -4.91 -19.01
CA ASP A 298 1.17 -5.17 -19.62
C ASP A 298 0.39 -6.26 -18.88
N LEU A 299 1.05 -7.31 -18.38
CA LEU A 299 0.40 -8.33 -17.54
C LEU A 299 -0.25 -7.72 -16.30
N VAL A 300 0.47 -6.82 -15.61
CA VAL A 300 -0.06 -6.11 -14.43
C VAL A 300 -1.22 -5.19 -14.83
N ARG A 301 -1.07 -4.43 -15.92
CA ARG A 301 -2.11 -3.48 -16.38
C ARG A 301 -3.39 -4.22 -16.75
N ASN A 302 -3.27 -5.28 -17.54
CA ASN A 302 -4.40 -6.08 -18.01
C ASN A 302 -5.10 -6.78 -16.84
N TYR A 303 -4.37 -7.25 -15.84
CA TYR A 303 -4.99 -7.81 -14.63
C TYR A 303 -6.00 -6.83 -14.01
N PHE A 304 -5.64 -5.55 -13.84
CA PHE A 304 -6.55 -4.57 -13.24
C PHE A 304 -7.71 -4.17 -14.18
N ILE A 305 -7.46 -4.12 -15.48
CA ILE A 305 -8.49 -3.86 -16.48
C ILE A 305 -9.52 -5.00 -16.51
N GLU A 306 -9.07 -6.24 -16.55
CA GLU A 306 -9.91 -7.42 -16.73
C GLU A 306 -10.70 -7.78 -15.46
N ASN A 307 -10.07 -7.65 -14.29
CA ASN A 307 -10.70 -8.06 -13.03
C ASN A 307 -11.48 -6.94 -12.34
N TYR A 308 -11.14 -5.67 -12.61
CA TYR A 308 -11.69 -4.52 -11.88
C TYR A 308 -12.12 -3.36 -12.78
N ASN A 309 -12.10 -3.52 -14.11
CA ASN A 309 -12.42 -2.46 -15.07
C ASN A 309 -11.61 -1.17 -14.82
N MET A 310 -10.37 -1.31 -14.36
CA MET A 310 -9.52 -0.19 -13.96
C MET A 310 -8.18 -0.21 -14.71
N ASP A 311 -7.98 0.81 -15.54
CA ASP A 311 -6.67 1.07 -16.15
C ASP A 311 -5.87 2.01 -15.23
N LEU A 312 -4.99 1.42 -14.40
CA LEU A 312 -4.18 2.18 -13.45
C LEU A 312 -3.31 3.25 -14.10
N GLN A 313 -2.90 3.09 -15.37
CA GLN A 313 -2.08 4.08 -16.06
C GLN A 313 -2.82 5.42 -16.27
N LYS A 314 -4.15 5.41 -16.27
CA LYS A 314 -4.93 6.67 -16.32
C LYS A 314 -4.67 7.56 -15.11
N VAL A 315 -4.35 6.97 -13.95
CA VAL A 315 -4.00 7.71 -12.74
C VAL A 315 -2.69 8.46 -12.94
N GLY A 316 -1.64 7.78 -13.41
CA GLY A 316 -0.34 8.39 -13.68
C GLY A 316 -0.39 9.42 -14.81
N ASN A 317 -1.23 9.22 -15.82
CA ASN A 317 -1.43 10.18 -16.91
C ASN A 317 -2.03 11.51 -16.43
N ALA A 318 -2.80 11.52 -15.34
CA ALA A 318 -3.33 12.74 -14.75
C ALA A 318 -2.28 13.59 -14.02
N LEU A 319 -1.07 13.06 -13.78
CA LEU A 319 -0.03 13.75 -13.01
C LEU A 319 0.74 14.81 -13.83
N ASN A 320 0.60 14.84 -15.18
CA ASN A 320 1.21 15.84 -16.10
C ASN A 320 2.53 16.42 -15.57
N ARG A 321 3.51 15.52 -15.37
CA ARG A 321 4.82 15.85 -14.79
C ARG A 321 5.67 16.70 -15.70
#